data_AF-A0A7C7C1B9-F1
#
_entry.id   AF-A0A7C7C1B9-F1
#
_cell.length_a   1.000
_cell.length_b   1.000
_cell.length_c   1.000
_cell.angle_alpha   90.00
_cell.angle_beta   90.00
_cell.angle_gamma   90.00
#
_symmetry.space_group_name_H-M   'P 1'
#
loop_
_entity.id
_entity.type
_entity.pdbx_description
1 polymer ?
#
loop_
_entity_poly.entity_id
_entity_poly.type
_entity_poly.pdbx_seq_one_letter_code
_entity_poly.pdbx_strand_id
1 'polypeptide(L)'
;MNYLITLLIAALSLNAFSQSDGREYPFPSNPDVNADGYIGLNDLLDLLEVYGQEFGPDQLFYTETEAVLDLGAMYYGECVLQCSQLQGDWKVADIKGIRKFRDDLQNTSWYWIDLETNGAQLPIIRANDLYTGFTNLDQFCNYRCACLTRAQPAVEYSFCYYETYSGLLLCVEEKLADGWNLLGGVSRGGNSSLIRNVQDFWRWVE
;
A
#
# COMPACT_ATOMS: atom_id res chain seq x y z
N MET A 1 -29.38 49.40 26.36
CA MET A 1 -29.46 48.05 26.97
C MET A 1 -29.66 46.96 25.93
N ASN A 2 -30.57 47.12 24.97
CA ASN A 2 -30.86 46.09 23.95
C ASN A 2 -29.64 45.70 23.09
N TYR A 3 -28.85 46.67 22.62
CA TYR A 3 -27.65 46.39 21.81
C TYR A 3 -26.54 45.63 22.56
N LEU A 4 -26.45 45.84 23.88
CA LEU A 4 -25.49 45.13 24.73
C LEU A 4 -25.87 43.66 24.89
N ILE A 5 -27.16 43.38 25.04
CA ILE A 5 -27.70 42.01 25.12
C ILE A 5 -27.51 41.30 23.76
N THR A 6 -27.76 41.99 22.64
CA THR A 6 -27.53 41.42 21.31
C THR A 6 -26.06 41.09 21.05
N LEU A 7 -25.12 41.94 21.49
CA LEU A 7 -23.68 41.67 21.40
C LEU A 7 -23.25 40.49 22.26
N LEU A 8 -23.82 40.36 23.46
CA LEU A 8 -23.53 39.24 24.36
C LEU A 8 -24.02 37.90 23.80
N ILE A 9 -25.22 37.88 23.21
CA ILE A 9 -25.79 36.69 22.56
C ILE A 9 -25.00 36.34 21.30
N ALA A 10 -24.62 37.34 20.48
CA ALA A 10 -23.79 37.12 19.30
C ALA A 10 -22.42 36.54 19.68
N ALA A 11 -21.75 37.10 20.70
CA ALA A 11 -20.48 36.58 21.20
C ALA A 11 -20.59 35.16 21.74
N LEU A 12 -21.65 34.84 22.51
CA LEU A 12 -21.87 33.48 23.03
C LEU A 12 -22.17 32.47 21.90
N SER A 13 -22.95 32.87 20.89
CA SER A 13 -23.26 32.01 19.74
C SER A 13 -22.04 31.75 18.85
N LEU A 14 -21.18 32.74 18.61
CA LEU A 14 -19.97 32.61 17.79
C LEU A 14 -18.90 31.73 18.47
N ASN A 15 -18.84 31.71 19.81
CA ASN A 15 -17.96 30.80 20.54
C ASN A 15 -18.50 29.36 20.59
N ALA A 16 -19.83 29.17 20.60
CA ALA A 16 -20.47 27.85 20.61
C ALA A 16 -20.26 27.08 19.30
N PHE A 17 -20.03 27.76 18.17
CA PHE A 17 -19.73 27.14 16.87
C PHE A 17 -18.22 27.01 16.57
N SER A 18 -17.32 27.41 17.48
CA SER A 18 -15.89 27.08 17.35
C SER A 18 -15.53 25.73 17.99
N GLN A 19 -16.49 25.07 18.65
CA GLN A 19 -16.42 23.63 18.90
C GLN A 19 -16.76 22.88 17.60
N SER A 20 -16.00 23.14 16.54
CA SER A 20 -15.77 22.10 15.57
C SER A 20 -14.97 21.05 16.33
N ASP A 21 -15.67 20.09 16.92
CA ASP A 21 -15.19 18.72 17.00
C ASP A 21 -14.73 18.42 15.57
N GLY A 22 -13.44 18.60 15.30
CA GLY A 22 -12.77 18.37 14.02
C GLY A 22 -12.71 16.89 13.71
N ARG A 23 -13.82 16.18 13.94
CA ARG A 23 -14.09 14.80 13.55
C ARG A 23 -14.44 14.78 12.06
N GLU A 24 -13.52 15.24 11.24
CA GLU A 24 -13.49 14.88 9.83
C GLU A 24 -12.00 14.75 9.48
N TYR A 25 -11.48 13.56 9.75
CA TYR A 25 -10.30 13.04 9.05
C TYR A 25 -10.53 13.16 7.54
N PRO A 26 -9.49 13.48 6.74
CA PRO A 26 -8.41 12.51 6.59
C PRO A 26 -7.01 13.15 6.58
N PHE A 27 -6.21 12.79 7.60
CA PHE A 27 -4.74 12.93 7.69
C PHE A 27 -4.10 14.33 7.61
N PRO A 28 -3.00 14.60 8.35
CA PRO A 28 -2.37 13.80 9.41
C PRO A 28 -2.97 14.07 10.80
N SER A 29 -2.84 13.10 11.72
CA SER A 29 -3.32 13.15 13.11
C SER A 29 -2.92 14.43 13.82
N ASN A 30 -3.87 15.08 14.50
CA ASN A 30 -3.58 16.21 15.37
C ASN A 30 -2.73 15.71 16.56
N PRO A 31 -1.51 16.22 16.78
CA PRO A 31 -0.64 15.79 17.88
C PRO A 31 -1.09 16.25 19.26
N ASP A 32 -2.12 17.10 19.34
CA ASP A 32 -2.85 17.47 20.56
C ASP A 32 -4.21 16.75 20.54
N VAL A 33 -4.22 15.49 20.99
CA VAL A 33 -5.37 14.57 20.85
C VAL A 33 -6.52 15.01 21.76
N ASN A 34 -6.18 15.53 22.94
CA ASN A 34 -7.18 15.97 23.93
C ASN A 34 -7.65 17.42 23.74
N ALA A 35 -7.03 18.15 22.79
CA ALA A 35 -7.33 19.53 22.42
C ALA A 35 -7.21 20.54 23.59
N ASP A 36 -6.29 20.30 24.52
CA ASP A 36 -6.03 21.19 25.67
C ASP A 36 -5.10 22.36 25.31
N GLY A 37 -4.61 22.40 24.07
CA GLY A 37 -3.71 23.43 23.55
C GLY A 37 -2.24 23.16 23.83
N TYR A 38 -1.90 22.01 24.43
CA TYR A 38 -0.55 21.57 24.71
C TYR A 38 -0.35 20.14 24.16
N ILE A 39 0.90 19.83 23.82
CA ILE A 39 1.29 18.44 23.50
C ILE A 39 1.89 17.85 24.77
N GLY A 40 1.07 17.14 25.52
CA GLY A 40 1.43 16.50 26.77
C GLY A 40 1.92 15.07 26.61
N LEU A 41 2.24 14.43 27.75
CA LEU A 41 2.61 13.00 27.77
C LEU A 41 1.46 12.12 27.28
N ASN A 42 0.22 12.47 27.61
CA ASN A 42 -0.95 11.71 27.18
C ASN A 42 -1.13 11.80 25.67
N ASP A 43 -0.99 13.00 25.08
CA ASP A 43 -1.07 13.18 23.62
C ASP A 43 0.06 12.45 22.91
N LEU A 44 1.26 12.41 23.51
CA LEU A 44 2.38 11.63 22.98
C LEU A 44 2.12 10.12 23.07
N LEU A 45 1.51 9.62 24.16
CA LEU A 45 1.18 8.21 24.31
C LEU A 45 0.04 7.79 23.35
N ASP A 46 -0.98 8.62 23.18
CA ASP A 46 -2.05 8.40 22.21
C ASP A 46 -1.51 8.47 20.77
N LEU A 47 -0.61 9.42 20.49
CA LEU A 47 0.08 9.49 19.21
C LEU A 47 0.92 8.22 18.97
N LEU A 48 1.64 7.71 19.97
CA LEU A 48 2.43 6.48 19.88
C LEU A 48 1.55 5.21 19.80
N GLU A 49 0.36 5.22 20.37
CA GLU A 49 -0.63 4.14 20.22
C GLU A 49 -1.18 4.08 18.79
N VAL A 50 -1.36 5.25 18.16
CA VAL A 50 -1.76 5.37 16.75
C VAL A 50 -0.59 5.10 15.79
N TYR A 51 0.63 5.53 16.13
CA TYR A 51 1.87 5.26 15.38
C TYR A 51 2.30 3.79 15.55
N GLY A 52 1.63 2.93 14.80
CA GLY A 52 1.77 1.47 14.85
C GLY A 52 0.46 0.74 14.53
N GLN A 53 -0.67 1.46 14.53
CA GLN A 53 -2.02 1.02 14.18
C GLN A 53 -2.66 1.88 13.09
N GLU A 54 -1.88 2.50 12.19
CA GLU A 54 -2.41 3.35 11.10
C GLU A 54 -3.47 2.64 10.23
N PHE A 55 -3.54 1.31 10.33
CA PHE A 55 -4.61 0.49 9.80
C PHE A 55 -5.26 -0.28 10.95
N GLY A 56 -6.57 -0.08 11.13
CA GLY A 56 -7.35 -0.95 11.99
C GLY A 56 -7.22 -2.41 11.51
N PRO A 57 -7.36 -3.41 12.41
CA PRO A 57 -7.28 -4.82 12.03
C PRO A 57 -8.29 -5.23 10.94
N ASP A 58 -9.33 -4.42 10.74
CA ASP A 58 -10.39 -4.62 9.74
C ASP A 58 -10.12 -3.87 8.41
N GLN A 59 -8.91 -3.34 8.20
CA GLN A 59 -8.55 -2.56 7.01
C GLN A 59 -7.47 -3.23 6.17
N LEU A 60 -6.52 -3.95 6.78
CA LEU A 60 -5.43 -4.62 6.08
C LEU A 60 -5.68 -6.14 6.04
N PHE A 61 -5.88 -6.66 4.84
CA PHE A 61 -6.06 -8.09 4.60
C PHE A 61 -4.90 -8.59 3.74
N TYR A 62 -4.31 -9.72 4.08
CA TYR A 62 -3.12 -10.20 3.40
C TYR A 62 -3.07 -11.71 3.26
N THR A 63 -2.23 -12.12 2.32
CA THR A 63 -1.78 -13.48 2.06
C THR A 63 -0.26 -13.46 1.97
N GLU A 64 0.36 -14.61 1.75
CA GLU A 64 1.83 -14.71 1.61
C GLU A 64 2.40 -13.82 0.49
N THR A 65 1.62 -13.56 -0.56
CA THR A 65 2.10 -12.90 -1.79
C THR A 65 1.36 -11.62 -2.15
N GLU A 66 0.27 -11.28 -1.48
CA GLU A 66 -0.55 -10.11 -1.80
C GLU A 66 -1.19 -9.56 -0.55
N ALA A 67 -1.37 -8.24 -0.49
CA ALA A 67 -2.12 -7.57 0.55
C ALA A 67 -3.02 -6.50 -0.04
N VAL A 68 -4.23 -6.36 0.51
CA VAL A 68 -5.17 -5.30 0.20
C VAL A 68 -5.46 -4.47 1.45
N LEU A 69 -5.61 -3.17 1.25
CA LEU A 69 -5.90 -2.20 2.28
C LEU A 69 -7.16 -1.42 1.92
N ASP A 70 -8.23 -1.56 2.71
CA ASP A 70 -9.48 -0.80 2.55
C ASP A 70 -9.38 0.55 3.29
N LEU A 71 -9.25 1.62 2.52
CA LEU A 71 -9.10 2.98 3.03
C LEU A 71 -10.43 3.71 3.26
N GLY A 72 -11.57 3.05 3.04
CA GLY A 72 -12.88 3.69 3.16
C GLY A 72 -13.36 4.41 1.92
N ALA A 73 -14.44 5.16 2.09
CA ALA A 73 -15.09 5.89 1.01
C ALA A 73 -14.32 7.18 0.69
N MET A 74 -13.98 7.41 -0.58
CA MET A 74 -13.25 8.60 -1.03
C MET A 74 -13.42 8.84 -2.53
N TYR A 75 -12.97 10.00 -3.02
CA TYR A 75 -12.94 10.29 -4.46
C TYR A 75 -11.90 9.39 -5.17
N TYR A 76 -12.10 9.13 -6.46
CA TYR A 76 -11.20 8.29 -7.24
C TYR A 76 -9.79 8.88 -7.31
N GLY A 77 -9.67 10.20 -7.54
CA GLY A 77 -8.37 10.87 -7.56
C GLY A 77 -7.64 10.78 -6.23
N GLU A 78 -8.37 10.87 -5.12
CA GLU A 78 -7.83 10.66 -3.78
C GLU A 78 -7.40 9.20 -3.58
N CYS A 79 -8.20 8.24 -4.03
CA CYS A 79 -7.85 6.82 -3.95
C CYS A 79 -6.53 6.51 -4.66
N VAL A 80 -6.37 7.01 -5.89
CA VAL A 80 -5.13 6.86 -6.66
C VAL A 80 -3.95 7.50 -5.91
N LEU A 81 -4.14 8.72 -5.40
CA LEU A 81 -3.10 9.45 -4.67
C LEU A 81 -2.70 8.72 -3.39
N GLN A 82 -3.66 8.32 -2.55
CA GLN A 82 -3.42 7.63 -1.29
C GLN A 82 -2.71 6.30 -1.52
N CYS A 83 -3.16 5.47 -2.48
CA CYS A 83 -2.45 4.23 -2.79
C CYS A 83 -1.01 4.49 -3.25
N SER A 84 -0.76 5.54 -4.04
CA SER A 84 0.59 5.87 -4.53
C SER A 84 1.53 6.45 -3.47
N GLN A 85 0.99 6.95 -2.35
CA GLN A 85 1.77 7.50 -1.23
C GLN A 85 2.22 6.43 -0.24
N LEU A 86 1.61 5.25 -0.27
CA LEU A 86 2.01 4.12 0.56
C LEU A 86 3.40 3.61 0.14
N GLN A 87 4.22 3.24 1.13
CA GLN A 87 5.54 2.70 0.86
C GLN A 87 5.45 1.32 0.19
N GLY A 88 6.03 1.18 -0.99
CA GLY A 88 6.04 -0.06 -1.78
C GLY A 88 5.39 0.11 -3.15
N ASP A 89 4.93 -0.99 -3.73
CA ASP A 89 4.26 -1.05 -5.05
C ASP A 89 2.74 -1.10 -4.88
N TRP A 90 2.20 -0.19 -4.06
CA TRP A 90 0.77 -0.08 -3.80
C TRP A 90 0.08 0.66 -4.93
N LYS A 91 -1.07 0.13 -5.36
CA LYS A 91 -1.91 0.73 -6.38
C LYS A 91 -3.38 0.48 -6.09
N VAL A 92 -4.28 1.17 -6.79
CA VAL A 92 -5.71 0.86 -6.70
C VAL A 92 -5.92 -0.62 -7.05
N ALA A 93 -6.77 -1.31 -6.30
CA ALA A 93 -6.98 -2.74 -6.47
C ALA A 93 -7.54 -3.05 -7.86
N ASP A 94 -7.00 -4.08 -8.50
CA ASP A 94 -7.58 -4.61 -9.74
C ASP A 94 -8.72 -5.61 -9.43
N ILE A 95 -9.42 -6.03 -10.48
CA ILE A 95 -10.52 -7.00 -10.37
C ILE A 95 -10.07 -8.30 -9.68
N LYS A 96 -8.82 -8.73 -9.90
CA LYS A 96 -8.28 -9.96 -9.29
C LYS A 96 -8.09 -9.80 -7.79
N GLY A 97 -7.55 -8.67 -7.34
CA GLY A 97 -7.39 -8.34 -5.93
C GLY A 97 -8.74 -8.28 -5.22
N ILE A 98 -9.71 -7.54 -5.78
CA ILE A 98 -11.06 -7.45 -5.20
C ILE A 98 -11.73 -8.83 -5.13
N ARG A 99 -11.58 -9.66 -6.16
CA ARG A 99 -12.13 -11.02 -6.14
C ARG A 99 -11.50 -11.89 -5.05
N LYS A 100 -10.19 -11.75 -4.83
CA LYS A 100 -9.46 -12.57 -3.85
C LYS A 100 -9.86 -12.22 -2.42
N PHE A 101 -9.94 -10.93 -2.10
CA PHE A 101 -10.25 -10.41 -0.77
C PHE A 101 -11.73 -10.06 -0.60
N ARG A 102 -12.61 -10.59 -1.46
CA ARG A 102 -14.02 -10.20 -1.53
C ARG A 102 -14.73 -10.36 -0.19
N ASP A 103 -14.46 -11.47 0.50
CA ASP A 103 -15.15 -11.84 1.72
C ASP A 103 -14.65 -11.02 2.94
N ASP A 104 -13.48 -10.39 2.80
CA ASP A 104 -12.88 -9.49 3.79
C ASP A 104 -13.30 -8.02 3.58
N LEU A 105 -13.56 -7.64 2.32
CA LEU A 105 -14.04 -6.32 1.93
C LEU A 105 -15.52 -6.11 2.27
N GLN A 106 -15.96 -4.84 2.33
CA GLN A 106 -17.36 -4.53 2.62
C GLN A 106 -18.29 -5.03 1.50
N ASN A 107 -19.04 -6.07 1.83
CA ASN A 107 -19.80 -6.90 0.91
C ASN A 107 -20.83 -6.13 0.04
N THR A 108 -21.35 -4.98 0.48
CA THR A 108 -22.36 -4.19 -0.28
C THR A 108 -21.81 -2.96 -0.97
N SER A 109 -20.52 -2.68 -0.83
CA SER A 109 -19.93 -1.44 -1.31
C SER A 109 -19.42 -1.57 -2.74
N TRP A 110 -19.49 -0.46 -3.47
CA TRP A 110 -18.75 -0.32 -4.71
C TRP A 110 -17.33 0.14 -4.39
N TYR A 111 -16.37 -0.33 -5.17
CA TYR A 111 -14.96 0.01 -5.06
C TYR A 111 -14.45 0.61 -6.36
N TRP A 112 -13.55 1.57 -6.24
CA TRP A 112 -12.68 1.99 -7.34
C TRP A 112 -11.75 0.86 -7.74
N ILE A 113 -11.49 0.70 -9.04
CA ILE A 113 -10.56 -0.33 -9.53
C ILE A 113 -9.51 0.23 -10.48
N ASP A 114 -8.36 -0.43 -10.52
CA ASP A 114 -7.32 -0.21 -11.53
C ASP A 114 -7.73 -0.89 -12.85
N LEU A 115 -8.44 -0.13 -13.69
CA LEU A 115 -8.84 -0.51 -15.04
C LEU A 115 -8.69 0.71 -15.94
N GLU A 116 -8.43 0.51 -17.23
CA GLU A 116 -8.40 1.61 -18.20
C GLU A 116 -9.72 2.38 -18.17
N THR A 117 -9.64 3.72 -18.07
CA THR A 117 -10.80 4.59 -18.10
C THR A 117 -11.46 4.55 -19.47
N ASN A 118 -12.79 4.61 -19.51
CA ASN A 118 -13.53 4.69 -20.76
C ASN A 118 -13.85 6.17 -21.08
N GLY A 119 -12.86 6.86 -21.63
CA GLY A 119 -12.93 8.32 -21.82
C GLY A 119 -12.91 9.05 -20.48
N ALA A 120 -13.98 9.79 -20.16
CA ALA A 120 -14.13 10.49 -18.88
C ALA A 120 -14.72 9.60 -17.75
N GLN A 121 -15.00 8.34 -18.04
CA GLN A 121 -15.61 7.43 -17.07
C GLN A 121 -14.59 6.72 -16.20
N LEU A 122 -14.92 6.65 -14.92
CA LEU A 122 -14.13 6.02 -13.88
C LEU A 122 -14.61 4.57 -13.64
N PRO A 123 -13.69 3.61 -13.56
CA PRO A 123 -14.04 2.20 -13.42
C PRO A 123 -14.39 1.85 -11.97
N ILE A 124 -15.42 1.02 -11.81
CA ILE A 124 -15.93 0.58 -10.51
C ILE A 124 -16.24 -0.91 -10.53
N ILE A 125 -16.19 -1.54 -9.36
CA ILE A 125 -16.66 -2.91 -9.13
C ILE A 125 -17.49 -2.99 -7.87
N ARG A 126 -18.49 -3.85 -7.82
CA ARG A 126 -19.18 -4.18 -6.57
C ARG A 126 -18.62 -5.48 -5.99
N ALA A 127 -18.22 -5.45 -4.72
CA ALA A 127 -17.50 -6.57 -4.13
C ALA A 127 -18.31 -7.88 -4.13
N ASN A 128 -19.55 -7.90 -3.63
CA ASN A 128 -20.37 -9.14 -3.51
C ASN A 128 -20.52 -9.95 -4.80
N ASP A 129 -20.91 -9.30 -5.89
CA ASP A 129 -21.32 -9.93 -7.15
C ASP A 129 -20.27 -9.78 -8.25
N LEU A 130 -19.17 -9.06 -7.97
CA LEU A 130 -18.10 -8.74 -8.91
C LEU A 130 -18.62 -8.04 -10.18
N TYR A 131 -19.76 -7.35 -10.08
CA TYR A 131 -20.29 -6.56 -11.18
C TYR A 131 -19.39 -5.36 -11.43
N THR A 132 -18.83 -5.28 -12.64
CA THR A 132 -17.98 -4.17 -13.06
C THR A 132 -18.79 -3.16 -13.88
N GLY A 133 -18.39 -1.90 -13.80
CA GLY A 133 -19.04 -0.83 -14.53
C GLY A 133 -18.17 0.42 -14.61
N PHE A 134 -18.78 1.47 -15.14
CA PHE A 134 -18.17 2.76 -15.36
C PHE A 134 -19.11 3.84 -14.84
N THR A 135 -18.57 4.86 -14.16
CA THR A 135 -19.33 6.00 -13.66
C THR A 135 -18.74 7.31 -14.17
N ASN A 136 -19.60 8.29 -14.46
CA ASN A 136 -19.17 9.66 -14.75
C ASN A 136 -19.03 10.51 -13.46
N LEU A 137 -19.35 9.92 -12.30
CA LEU A 137 -19.48 10.61 -11.03
C LEU A 137 -18.34 10.20 -10.13
N ASP A 138 -17.42 11.14 -9.88
CA ASP A 138 -16.46 11.03 -8.80
C ASP A 138 -17.18 11.39 -7.49
N GLN A 139 -17.62 10.39 -6.73
CA GLN A 139 -18.49 10.56 -5.56
C GLN A 139 -17.89 9.91 -4.31
N PHE A 140 -17.48 10.75 -3.37
CA PHE A 140 -16.85 10.39 -2.10
C PHE A 140 -17.63 9.39 -1.24
N CYS A 141 -18.97 9.46 -1.19
CA CYS A 141 -19.77 8.61 -0.28
C CYS A 141 -20.25 7.28 -0.87
N ASN A 142 -20.10 7.07 -2.19
CA ASN A 142 -20.70 5.91 -2.88
C ASN A 142 -19.67 4.82 -3.23
N TYR A 143 -18.39 5.17 -3.25
CA TYR A 143 -17.32 4.30 -3.72
C TYR A 143 -16.17 4.26 -2.71
N ARG A 144 -15.73 3.05 -2.40
CA ARG A 144 -14.62 2.76 -1.49
C ARG A 144 -13.31 2.62 -2.24
N CYS A 145 -12.22 2.94 -1.57
CA CYS A 145 -10.87 2.74 -2.06
C CYS A 145 -10.26 1.50 -1.43
N ALA A 146 -9.75 0.62 -2.28
CA ALA A 146 -8.92 -0.49 -1.86
C ALA A 146 -7.56 -0.37 -2.56
N CYS A 147 -6.48 -0.34 -1.79
CA CYS A 147 -5.12 -0.38 -2.32
C CYS A 147 -4.59 -1.81 -2.28
N LEU A 148 -4.01 -2.29 -3.37
CA LEU A 148 -3.45 -3.61 -3.50
C LEU A 148 -1.94 -3.50 -3.72
N THR A 149 -1.19 -4.35 -3.02
CA THR A 149 0.21 -4.63 -3.30
C THR A 149 0.41 -6.11 -3.51
N ARG A 150 1.44 -6.45 -4.31
CA ARG A 150 1.85 -7.83 -4.56
C ARG A 150 3.32 -7.94 -4.25
N ALA A 151 3.70 -8.99 -3.51
CA ALA A 151 5.08 -9.41 -3.44
C ALA A 151 5.55 -9.70 -4.87
N GLN A 152 6.49 -8.89 -5.36
CA GLN A 152 7.15 -9.24 -6.59
C GLN A 152 8.01 -10.48 -6.34
N PRO A 153 8.03 -11.46 -7.26
CA PRO A 153 8.93 -12.59 -7.12
C PRO A 153 10.35 -12.04 -7.11
N ALA A 154 11.01 -12.15 -5.96
CA ALA A 154 12.38 -11.68 -5.82
C ALA A 154 13.30 -12.64 -6.58
N VAL A 155 14.29 -12.08 -7.27
CA VAL A 155 15.36 -12.87 -7.88
C VAL A 155 16.55 -12.85 -6.94
N GLU A 156 17.03 -14.03 -6.56
CA GLU A 156 18.33 -14.14 -5.89
C GLU A 156 19.42 -14.51 -6.89
N TYR A 157 20.62 -13.98 -6.65
CA TYR A 157 21.79 -14.21 -7.47
C TYR A 157 22.85 -14.96 -6.68
N SER A 158 23.57 -15.84 -7.37
CA SER A 158 24.71 -16.55 -6.81
C SER A 158 25.75 -16.77 -7.91
N PHE A 159 26.97 -17.11 -7.53
CA PHE A 159 28.03 -17.39 -8.49
C PHE A 159 28.96 -18.50 -7.98
N CYS A 160 29.51 -19.25 -8.91
CA CYS A 160 30.60 -20.20 -8.65
C CYS A 160 31.92 -19.57 -9.09
N TYR A 161 32.95 -19.67 -8.24
CA TYR A 161 34.29 -19.12 -8.50
C TYR A 161 35.35 -20.18 -8.22
N TYR A 162 36.10 -20.60 -9.24
CA TYR A 162 37.18 -21.60 -9.11
C TYR A 162 38.35 -21.37 -10.07
N GLU A 163 39.56 -21.71 -9.61
CA GLU A 163 40.79 -21.68 -10.41
C GLU A 163 40.86 -22.84 -11.43
N THR A 164 40.26 -23.98 -11.10
CA THR A 164 40.20 -25.16 -11.96
C THR A 164 38.82 -25.35 -12.57
N TYR A 165 38.77 -25.90 -13.79
CA TYR A 165 37.52 -26.20 -14.45
C TYR A 165 36.72 -27.30 -13.71
N SER A 166 37.41 -28.28 -13.11
CA SER A 166 36.76 -29.35 -12.33
C SER A 166 36.08 -28.82 -11.07
N GLY A 167 36.69 -27.86 -10.36
CA GLY A 167 36.08 -27.22 -9.19
C GLY A 167 34.84 -26.41 -9.58
N LEU A 168 34.91 -25.70 -10.72
CA LEU A 168 33.76 -24.98 -11.26
C LEU A 168 32.61 -25.93 -11.59
N LEU A 169 32.89 -27.05 -12.25
CA LEU A 169 31.88 -28.01 -12.69
C LEU A 169 31.08 -28.55 -11.50
N LEU A 170 31.75 -28.92 -10.40
CA LEU A 170 31.09 -29.43 -9.18
C LEU A 170 30.11 -28.41 -8.59
N CYS A 171 30.52 -27.14 -8.47
CA CYS A 171 29.64 -26.09 -7.96
C CYS A 171 28.46 -25.80 -8.92
N VAL A 172 28.70 -25.85 -10.24
CA VAL A 172 27.64 -25.69 -11.24
C VAL A 172 26.60 -26.80 -11.13
N GLU A 173 27.05 -28.05 -11.01
CA GLU A 173 26.17 -29.21 -10.88
C GLU A 173 25.34 -29.16 -9.58
N GLU A 174 25.95 -28.76 -8.46
CA GLU A 174 25.26 -28.55 -7.18
C GLU A 174 24.19 -27.45 -7.30
N LYS A 175 24.55 -26.29 -7.87
CA LYS A 175 23.61 -25.18 -8.08
C LYS A 175 22.45 -25.57 -9.00
N LEU A 176 22.71 -26.30 -10.09
CA LEU A 176 21.65 -26.78 -10.97
C LEU A 176 20.71 -27.77 -10.26
N ALA A 177 21.25 -28.64 -9.40
CA ALA A 177 20.45 -29.56 -8.59
C ALA A 177 19.58 -28.83 -7.55
N ASP A 178 20.06 -27.71 -7.02
CA ASP A 178 19.36 -26.81 -6.10
C ASP A 178 18.36 -25.85 -6.80
N GLY A 179 18.10 -26.05 -8.09
CA GLY A 179 17.11 -25.27 -8.85
C GLY A 179 17.59 -23.90 -9.33
N TRP A 180 18.90 -23.65 -9.31
CA TRP A 180 19.46 -22.41 -9.87
C TRP A 180 19.50 -22.45 -11.40
N ASN A 181 19.27 -21.30 -12.04
CA ASN A 181 19.36 -21.12 -13.47
C ASN A 181 20.67 -20.41 -13.83
N LEU A 182 21.28 -20.79 -14.96
CA LEU A 182 22.50 -20.15 -15.46
C LEU A 182 22.20 -18.72 -15.92
N LEU A 183 23.02 -17.77 -15.46
CA LEU A 183 23.03 -16.40 -15.94
C LEU A 183 24.20 -16.23 -16.92
N GLY A 184 23.94 -16.39 -18.22
CA GLY A 184 24.97 -16.30 -19.25
C GLY A 184 25.97 -17.46 -19.24
N GLY A 185 27.10 -17.27 -19.93
CA GLY A 185 28.16 -18.28 -20.04
C GLY A 185 29.33 -18.04 -19.09
N VAL A 186 30.18 -19.06 -18.93
CA VAL A 186 31.36 -19.00 -18.07
C VAL A 186 32.29 -17.86 -18.49
N SER A 187 32.58 -16.96 -17.56
CA SER A 187 33.55 -15.90 -17.72
C SER A 187 34.95 -16.39 -17.32
N ARG A 188 35.95 -16.13 -18.17
CA ARG A 188 37.37 -16.39 -17.88
C ARG A 188 38.14 -15.10 -17.70
N GLY A 189 38.59 -14.83 -16.48
CA GLY A 189 39.46 -13.70 -16.18
C GLY A 189 40.88 -13.96 -16.68
N GLY A 190 41.28 -13.31 -17.78
CA GLY A 190 42.62 -13.43 -18.35
C GLY A 190 43.44 -12.16 -18.11
N ASN A 191 44.19 -12.08 -17.01
CA ASN A 191 45.32 -11.14 -16.86
C ASN A 191 46.22 -11.38 -15.62
N SER A 192 46.11 -12.53 -14.95
CA SER A 192 47.07 -12.93 -13.91
C SER A 192 47.38 -14.42 -14.07
N SER A 193 48.51 -14.88 -13.54
CA SER A 193 49.00 -16.28 -13.52
C SER A 193 48.03 -17.33 -12.93
N LEU A 194 46.80 -16.94 -12.61
CA LEU A 194 45.68 -17.78 -12.21
C LEU A 194 44.53 -17.52 -13.19
N ILE A 195 44.22 -18.52 -14.03
CA ILE A 195 43.00 -18.53 -14.85
C ILE A 195 41.83 -18.67 -13.87
N ARG A 196 40.95 -17.68 -13.81
CA ARG A 196 39.77 -17.72 -12.95
C ARG A 196 38.55 -17.99 -13.80
N ASN A 197 37.78 -19.02 -13.45
CA ASN A 197 36.52 -19.34 -14.11
C ASN A 197 35.39 -18.93 -13.17
N VAL A 198 34.43 -18.17 -13.69
CA VAL A 198 33.25 -17.69 -12.95
C VAL A 198 32.00 -18.07 -13.74
N GLN A 199 31.00 -18.60 -13.04
CA GLN A 199 29.66 -18.82 -13.59
C GLN A 199 28.65 -18.17 -12.68
N ASP A 200 27.81 -17.30 -13.24
CA ASP A 200 26.75 -16.60 -12.52
C ASP A 200 25.44 -17.38 -12.64
N PHE A 201 24.58 -17.24 -11.64
CA PHE A 201 23.31 -17.92 -11.50
C PHE A 201 22.23 -16.99 -10.96
N TRP A 202 20.98 -17.35 -11.24
CA TRP A 202 19.80 -16.72 -10.67
C TRP A 202 18.71 -17.75 -10.39
N ARG A 203 17.84 -17.48 -9.42
CA ARG A 203 16.55 -18.19 -9.27
C ARG A 203 15.52 -17.31 -8.61
N TRP A 204 14.26 -17.73 -8.68
CA TRP A 204 13.19 -17.11 -7.91
C TRP A 204 13.36 -17.48 -6.44
N VAL A 205 13.20 -16.49 -5.57
CA VAL A 205 13.06 -16.71 -4.13
C VAL A 205 11.70 -17.37 -3.91
N GLU A 206 11.71 -18.52 -3.24
CA GLU A 206 10.49 -19.24 -2.80
C GLU A 206 9.85 -18.57 -1.59
#